data_AF-A0A2T2WG20-F1
#
_entry.id   AF-A0A2T2WG20-F1
#
_cell.length_a   1.000
_cell.length_b   1.000
_cell.length_c   1.000
_cell.angle_alpha   90.00
_cell.angle_beta   90.00
_cell.angle_gamma   90.00
#
_symmetry.space_group_name_H-M   'P 1'
#
loop_
_entity.id
_entity.type
_entity.pdbx_description
1 polymer ?
#
loop_
_entity_poly.entity_id
_entity_poly.type
_entity_poly.pdbx_seq_one_letter_code
_entity_poly.pdbx_strand_id
1 'polypeptide(L)' 'MDRQLGRLTTYVTEQGWTIVAACHDVASGLNEKRRGLQQVLALVQRHAVDYVVVEFRDRLARFGSHYLETFLL' A
#
# COMPACT_ATOMS: atom_id res chain seq x y z
N MET A 1 6.84 -15.56 -1.36
CA MET A 1 6.12 -14.29 -1.05
C MET A 1 7.10 -13.23 -0.55
N ASP A 2 8.22 -13.62 0.07
CA ASP A 2 9.19 -12.71 0.72
C ASP A 2 10.01 -11.83 -0.23
N ARG A 3 10.15 -12.23 -1.49
CA ARG A 3 10.96 -11.51 -2.48
C ARG A 3 10.35 -10.17 -2.92
N GLN A 4 9.04 -10.01 -2.81
CA GLN A 4 8.35 -8.76 -3.16
C GLN A 4 8.52 -7.71 -2.08
N LEU A 5 8.33 -8.11 -0.81
CA LEU A 5 8.54 -7.22 0.32
C LEU A 5 9.99 -6.73 0.36
N GLY A 6 10.96 -7.63 0.11
CA GLY A 6 12.38 -7.27 0.07
C GLY A 6 12.69 -6.16 -0.94
N ARG A 7 12.12 -6.20 -2.15
CA ARG A 7 12.33 -5.15 -3.16
C ARG A 7 11.77 -3.80 -2.73
N LEU A 8 10.58 -3.79 -2.14
CA LEU A 8 9.96 -2.57 -1.64
C LEU A 8 10.75 -1.99 -0.46
N THR A 9 11.17 -2.84 0.47
CA THR A 9 12.01 -2.44 1.61
C THR A 9 13.32 -1.82 1.14
N THR A 10 14.02 -2.46 0.19
CA THR A 10 15.25 -1.91 -0.38
C THR A 10 15.00 -0.56 -1.02
N TYR A 11 13.97 -0.43 -1.87
CA TYR A 11 13.63 0.84 -2.51
C TYR A 11 13.35 1.96 -1.51
N VAL A 12 12.51 1.69 -0.50
CA VAL A 12 12.17 2.67 0.55
C VAL A 12 13.42 3.07 1.35
N THR A 13 14.30 2.10 1.64
CA THR A 13 15.54 2.36 2.38
C THR A 13 16.54 3.18 1.56
N GLU A 14 16.65 2.92 0.25
CA GLU A 14 17.49 3.69 -0.67
C GLU A 14 17.03 5.15 -0.82
N GLN A 15 15.72 5.40 -0.73
CA GLN A 15 15.16 6.76 -0.71
C GLN A 15 15.31 7.46 0.65
N GLY A 16 15.80 6.77 1.69
CA GLY A 16 15.90 7.31 3.05
C GLY A 16 14.55 7.44 3.77
N TRP A 17 13.51 6.75 3.30
CA TRP A 17 12.18 6.78 3.89
C TRP A 17 12.06 5.77 5.03
N THR A 18 11.20 6.08 6.01
CA THR A 18 10.92 5.18 7.13
C THR A 18 9.70 4.32 6.83
N ILE A 19 9.82 3.01 7.04
CA ILE A 19 8.70 2.08 6.89
C ILE A 19 7.79 2.20 8.13
N VAL A 20 6.66 2.88 7.98
CA VAL A 20 5.65 3.01 9.03
C VAL A 20 4.81 1.74 9.18
N ALA A 21 4.46 1.11 8.05
CA ALA A 21 3.71 -0.15 8.05
C ALA A 21 4.01 -0.97 6.78
N ALA A 22 4.20 -2.27 6.96
CA ALA A 22 4.25 -3.22 5.86
C ALA A 22 2.95 -4.03 5.83
N CYS A 23 2.14 -3.82 4.79
CA CYS A 23 0.85 -4.50 4.62
C CYS A 23 0.96 -5.57 3.53
N HIS A 24 0.41 -6.75 3.79
CA HIS A 24 0.34 -7.85 2.83
C HIS A 24 -1.05 -8.50 2.87
N ASP A 25 -1.74 -8.54 1.74
CA ASP A 25 -3.06 -9.17 1.62
C ASP A 25 -3.00 -10.37 0.67
N VAL A 26 -3.39 -11.55 1.17
CA VAL A 26 -3.65 -12.75 0.36
C VAL A 26 -5.15 -12.84 0.11
N ALA A 27 -5.65 -12.00 -0.80
CA ALA A 27 -7.06 -12.02 -1.22
C ALA A 27 -7.21 -11.47 -2.64
N SER A 28 -8.34 -11.78 -3.29
CA SER A 28 -8.67 -11.21 -4.60
C SER A 28 -8.67 -9.68 -4.54
N GLY A 29 -8.13 -9.01 -5.57
CA GLY A 29 -8.16 -7.55 -5.70
C GLY A 29 -9.56 -6.93 -5.85
N LEU A 30 -10.61 -7.78 -5.88
CA LEU A 30 -12.03 -7.43 -5.81
C LEU A 30 -12.57 -7.38 -4.36
N ASN A 31 -11.81 -7.88 -3.38
CA ASN A 31 -12.24 -7.88 -1.99
C ASN A 31 -11.84 -6.56 -1.32
N GLU A 32 -12.83 -5.71 -1.07
CA GLU A 32 -12.68 -4.42 -0.39
C GLU A 32 -12.49 -4.57 1.12
N LYS A 33 -12.80 -5.74 1.70
CA LYS A 33 -12.61 -6.04 3.13
C LYS A 33 -11.20 -6.53 3.47
N ARG A 34 -10.23 -6.23 2.62
CA ARG A 34 -8.81 -6.58 2.83
C ARG A 34 -8.26 -5.79 4.00
N ARG A 35 -7.66 -6.49 4.98
CA ARG A 35 -7.16 -5.87 6.21
C ARG A 35 -6.00 -4.92 5.92
N GLY A 36 -5.12 -5.27 4.99
CA GLY A 36 -4.01 -4.40 4.59
C GLY A 36 -4.50 -3.13 3.91
N LEU A 37 -5.49 -3.22 3.00
CA LEU A 37 -6.12 -2.04 2.40
C LEU A 37 -6.74 -1.11 3.46
N GLN A 38 -7.50 -1.66 4.42
CA GLN A 38 -8.11 -0.85 5.48
C GLN A 38 -7.04 -0.18 6.37
N GLN A 39 -5.93 -0.87 6.64
CA GLN A 39 -4.84 -0.29 7.41
C GLN A 39 -4.16 0.86 6.67
N VAL A 40 -3.90 0.73 5.37
CA VAL A 40 -3.37 1.81 4.54
C VAL A 40 -4.31 3.00 4.55
N LEU A 41 -5.61 2.78 4.30
CA LEU A 41 -6.62 3.83 4.34
C LEU A 41 -6.68 4.55 5.68
N ALA A 42 -6.62 3.81 6.79
CA ALA A 42 -6.63 4.39 8.12
C ALA A 42 -5.37 5.23 8.41
N LEU A 43 -4.20 4.80 7.93
CA LEU A 43 -2.95 5.57 8.09
C LEU A 43 -2.98 6.86 7.27
N VAL A 44 -3.47 6.79 6.04
CA VAL A 44 -3.62 7.95 5.15
C VAL A 44 -4.62 8.94 5.71
N GLN A 45 -5.81 8.49 6.15
CA GLN A 45 -6.82 9.37 6.77
C GLN A 45 -6.33 10.06 8.05
N ARG A 46 -5.39 9.45 8.77
CA ARG A 46 -4.77 10.02 9.97
C ARG A 46 -3.57 10.91 9.65
N HIS A 47 -3.23 11.11 8.37
CA HIS A 47 -2.01 11.77 7.92
C HIS A 47 -0.75 11.21 8.60
N ALA A 48 -0.76 9.90 8.90
CA ALA A 48 0.34 9.22 9.59
C ALA A 48 1.42 8.70 8.63
N VAL A 49 1.21 8.87 7.32
CA VAL A 49 2.12 8.45 6.24
C VAL A 49 2.11 9.51 5.14
N ASP A 50 3.30 9.81 4.62
CA ASP A 50 3.47 10.75 3.50
C ASP A 50 3.41 10.04 2.14
N TYR A 51 3.83 8.77 2.10
CA TYR A 51 3.94 7.98 0.88
C TYR A 51 3.35 6.58 1.06
N VAL A 52 2.63 6.11 0.05
CA VAL A 52 2.19 4.72 -0.07
C VAL A 52 2.89 4.10 -1.27
N VAL A 53 3.76 3.12 -1.01
CA VAL A 53 4.53 2.44 -2.05
C VAL A 53 3.91 1.07 -2.34
N VAL A 54 3.59 0.82 -3.61
CA VAL A 54 3.03 -0.46 -4.08
C VAL A 54 3.80 -0.99 -5.28
N GLU A 55 3.98 -2.30 -5.37
CA GLU A 55 4.73 -2.91 -6.48
C GLU A 55 3.93 -2.90 -7.80
N PHE A 56 2.60 -3.03 -7.71
CA PHE A 56 1.71 -2.99 -8.87
C PHE A 56 0.39 -2.32 -8.50
N ARG A 57 -0.09 -1.42 -9.36
CA ARG A 57 -1.35 -0.68 -9.15
C ARG A 57 -2.56 -1.59 -8.95
N ASP A 58 -2.63 -2.69 -9.69
CA ASP A 58 -3.70 -3.70 -9.58
C ASP A 58 -3.70 -4.46 -8.25
N ARG A 59 -2.60 -4.42 -7.48
CA ARG A 59 -2.53 -5.01 -6.14
C ARG A 59 -3.13 -4.10 -5.09
N LEU A 60 -3.13 -2.77 -5.31
CA LEU A 60 -3.82 -1.82 -4.45
C LEU A 60 -5.34 -2.01 -4.60
N ALA A 61 -5.86 -1.94 -5.83
CA ALA A 61 -7.23 -2.31 -6.15
C ALA A 61 -7.39 -2.58 -7.66
N ARG A 62 -8.11 -3.65 -8.04
CA ARG A 62 -8.43 -3.92 -9.47
C ARG A 62 -9.45 -2.93 -10.04
N PHE A 63 -10.28 -2.33 -9.18
CA PHE A 63 -11.20 -1.24 -9.48
C PHE A 63 -11.09 -0.20 -8.38
N GLY A 64 -11.23 1.10 -8.69
CA GLY A 64 -11.15 2.17 -7.69
C GLY A 64 -9.74 2.59 -7.29
N SER A 65 -8.68 1.99 -7.83
CA SER A 65 -7.29 2.45 -7.61
C SER A 65 -7.08 3.89 -8.04
N HIS A 66 -7.78 4.34 -9.07
CA HIS A 66 -7.78 5.74 -9.46
C HIS A 66 -8.45 6.66 -8.43
N TYR A 67 -9.52 6.23 -7.76
CA TYR A 67 -10.13 7.03 -6.69
C TYR A 67 -9.21 7.11 -5.47
N LEU A 68 -8.48 6.03 -5.16
CA LEU A 68 -7.48 6.03 -4.09
C LEU A 68 -6.32 6.99 -4.42
N GLU A 69 -5.83 6.99 -5.65
CA GLU A 69 -4.79 7.92 -6.09
C GLU A 69 -5.26 9.37 -6.15
N THR A 70 -6.52 9.62 -6.53
CA THR A 70 -7.02 10.99 -6.75
C THR A 70 -7.53 11.66 -5.47
N PHE A 71 -8.05 10.90 -4.50
CA PHE A 71 -8.72 11.46 -3.32
C PHE A 71 -7.98 11.23 -2.00
N LEU A 72 -6.99 10.34 -1.97
CA LEU A 72 -6.30 9.94 -0.73
C LEU A 72 -4.78 10.10 -0.80
N LEU A 73 -4.17 10.18 -1.98
CA LEU A 73 -2.74 10.43 -2.21
C LEU A 73 -2.54 11.78 -2.90
#